data_AF-A0A963K570-F1
#
_entry.id   AF-A0A963K570-F1
#
_cell.length_a   1.000
_cell.length_b   1.000
_cell.length_c   1.000
_cell.angle_alpha   90.00
_cell.angle_beta   90.00
_cell.angle_gamma   90.00
#
_symmetry.space_group_name_H-M   'P 1'
#
loop_
_entity.id
_entity.type
_entity.pdbx_description
1 polymer ?
#
loop_
_entity_poly.entity_id
_entity_poly.type
_entity_poly.pdbx_seq_one_letter_code
_entity_poly.pdbx_strand_id
1 'polypeptide(L)'
;MVVVVTTSVAERFRGFLASAMLEIAPGVYTAPRMSKGVRQRVWAVLADWHGSLGGGSIVMTWRDPAEPCGQGILTLGLFLSQIGMKAGQNVSWFPAYGPEMRGGTANCSVNLAKDRIGTPLVDHPNVLVVMNQPSLDAFEKDVVDGGTIIVDTTVVEGKADRGRLNVVEIPASDIADEVGTAKVANVVVLGALVAATDAFTPEFCEDTLRAIIKKKSLIDMNMEAFRRGYDYVRKS
;
A
#
# COMPACT_ATOMS: atom_id res chain seq x y z
N MET A 1 1.63 -14.84 5.27
CA MET A 1 2.10 -15.58 6.45
C MET A 1 1.13 -15.35 7.60
N VAL A 2 0.69 -16.45 8.22
CA VAL A 2 -0.13 -16.46 9.44
C VAL A 2 0.75 -16.99 10.57
N VAL A 3 0.69 -16.35 11.74
CA VAL A 3 1.39 -16.78 12.95
C VAL A 3 0.38 -16.91 14.08
N VAL A 4 0.36 -18.05 14.75
CA VAL A 4 -0.43 -18.29 15.96
C VAL A 4 0.53 -18.49 17.12
N VAL A 5 0.33 -17.73 18.20
CA VAL A 5 1.04 -17.88 19.47
C VAL A 5 0.05 -18.28 20.54
N THR A 6 0.38 -19.33 21.29
CA THR A 6 -0.42 -19.82 22.40
C THR A 6 0.38 -19.82 23.69
N THR A 7 -0.22 -19.38 24.79
CA THR A 7 0.40 -19.50 26.13
C THR A 7 -0.59 -20.14 27.09
N SER A 8 -0.14 -21.12 27.87
CA SER A 8 -0.94 -21.78 28.91
C SER A 8 -2.32 -22.30 28.45
N VAL A 9 -2.40 -22.80 27.20
CA VAL A 9 -3.61 -23.42 26.63
C VAL A 9 -3.61 -24.93 26.83
N ALA A 10 -4.78 -25.57 26.81
CA ALA A 10 -4.91 -27.03 26.86
C ALA A 10 -4.18 -27.74 25.70
N GLU A 11 -3.73 -28.99 25.92
CA GLU A 11 -2.96 -29.74 24.90
C GLU A 11 -3.69 -29.90 23.56
N ARG A 12 -5.02 -29.95 23.59
CA ARG A 12 -5.85 -30.08 22.39
C ARG A 12 -5.56 -28.98 21.37
N PHE A 13 -5.29 -27.75 21.83
CA PHE A 13 -4.91 -26.63 20.96
C PHE A 13 -3.62 -26.91 20.20
N ARG A 14 -2.62 -27.48 20.88
CA ARG A 14 -1.33 -27.82 20.26
C ARG A 14 -1.49 -28.89 19.18
N GLY A 15 -2.23 -29.95 19.49
CA GLY A 15 -2.48 -31.03 18.52
C GLY A 15 -3.20 -30.53 17.26
N PHE A 16 -4.21 -29.67 17.43
CA PHE A 16 -4.92 -29.05 16.30
C PHE A 16 -4.02 -28.11 15.50
N LEU A 17 -3.30 -27.19 16.15
CA LEU A 17 -2.43 -26.23 15.47
C LEU A 17 -1.28 -26.92 14.75
N ALA A 18 -0.66 -27.93 15.35
CA ALA A 18 0.38 -28.73 14.71
C ALA A 18 -0.13 -29.51 13.48
N SER A 19 -1.43 -29.82 13.42
CA SER A 19 -2.03 -30.47 12.24
C SER A 19 -2.27 -29.51 11.06
N ALA A 20 -2.33 -28.20 11.32
CA ALA A 20 -2.67 -27.18 10.33
C ALA A 20 -1.52 -26.20 10.02
N MET A 21 -0.51 -26.14 10.87
CA MET A 21 0.56 -25.13 10.87
C MET A 21 1.87 -25.76 11.35
N LEU A 22 3.01 -25.20 10.90
CA LEU A 22 4.34 -25.63 11.34
C LEU A 22 4.65 -25.01 12.72
N GLU A 23 4.92 -25.83 13.73
CA GLU A 23 5.44 -25.34 15.01
C GLU A 23 6.94 -25.01 14.89
N ILE A 24 7.31 -23.75 15.12
CA ILE A 24 8.70 -23.25 15.00
C ILE A 24 9.37 -23.02 16.35
N ALA A 25 8.57 -22.92 17.41
CA ALA A 25 8.98 -22.88 18.80
C ALA A 25 7.80 -23.33 19.67
N PRO A 26 8.01 -23.75 20.93
CA PRO A 26 6.92 -24.17 21.80
C PRO A 26 5.78 -23.15 21.86
N GLY A 27 4.61 -23.54 21.36
CA GLY A 27 3.43 -22.67 21.33
C GLY A 27 3.47 -21.57 20.26
N VAL A 28 4.38 -21.64 19.28
CA VAL A 28 4.47 -20.71 18.15
C VAL A 28 4.34 -21.47 16.84
N TYR A 29 3.28 -21.20 16.11
CA TYR A 29 2.90 -21.89 14.89
C TYR A 29 2.88 -20.92 13.71
N THR A 30 3.39 -21.34 12.56
CA THR A 30 3.41 -20.53 11.34
C THR A 30 2.85 -21.28 10.13
N ALA A 31 2.14 -20.54 9.28
CA ALA A 31 1.71 -21.00 7.97
C ALA A 31 2.08 -19.92 6.93
N PRO A 32 3.09 -20.16 6.06
CA PRO A 32 3.53 -19.17 5.08
C PRO A 32 2.41 -18.72 4.14
N ARG A 33 1.59 -19.68 3.68
CA ARG A 33 0.41 -19.48 2.84
C ARG A 33 -0.82 -20.12 3.49
N MET A 34 -1.84 -19.33 3.78
CA MET A 34 -3.12 -19.78 4.32
C MET A 34 -4.22 -18.88 3.78
N SER A 35 -5.27 -19.45 3.18
CA SER A 35 -6.37 -18.67 2.60
C SER A 35 -7.27 -18.07 3.69
N LYS A 36 -8.01 -17.01 3.37
CA LYS A 36 -8.97 -16.35 4.27
C LYS A 36 -9.97 -17.35 4.87
N GLY A 37 -10.53 -18.24 4.05
CA GLY A 37 -11.49 -19.26 4.51
C GLY A 37 -10.87 -20.29 5.46
N VAL A 38 -9.64 -20.76 5.19
CA VAL A 38 -8.93 -21.67 6.11
C VAL A 38 -8.64 -20.95 7.43
N ARG A 39 -8.15 -19.71 7.35
CA ARG A 39 -7.85 -18.86 8.51
C ARG A 39 -9.06 -18.67 9.41
N GLN A 40 -10.22 -18.34 8.83
CA GLN A 40 -11.48 -18.15 9.57
C GLN A 40 -11.93 -19.44 10.26
N ARG A 41 -11.80 -20.60 9.59
CA ARG A 41 -12.12 -21.89 10.21
C ARG A 41 -11.20 -22.23 11.37
N VAL A 42 -9.88 -22.04 11.19
CA VAL A 42 -8.90 -22.23 12.27
C VAL A 42 -9.24 -21.32 13.45
N TRP A 43 -9.48 -20.04 13.22
CA TRP A 43 -9.84 -19.09 14.26
C TRP A 43 -11.14 -19.46 14.98
N ALA A 44 -12.17 -19.90 14.24
CA ALA A 44 -13.45 -20.32 14.83
C ALA A 44 -13.27 -21.48 15.82
N VAL A 45 -12.46 -22.49 15.48
CA VAL A 45 -12.15 -23.61 16.38
C VAL A 45 -11.41 -23.14 17.63
N LEU A 46 -10.38 -22.29 17.46
CA LEU A 46 -9.60 -21.76 18.59
C LEU A 46 -10.46 -20.93 19.53
N ALA A 47 -11.33 -20.07 18.99
CA ALA A 47 -12.21 -19.20 19.75
C ALA A 47 -13.27 -19.99 20.53
N ASP A 48 -13.88 -21.00 19.91
CA ASP A 48 -14.85 -21.90 20.56
C ASP A 48 -14.22 -22.65 21.74
N TRP A 49 -13.03 -23.22 21.53
CA TRP A 49 -12.31 -23.93 22.59
C TRP A 49 -11.85 -22.99 23.71
N HIS A 50 -11.42 -21.77 23.37
CA HIS A 50 -11.02 -20.79 24.38
C HIS A 50 -12.21 -20.37 25.25
N GLY A 51 -13.40 -20.21 24.66
CA GLY A 51 -14.62 -19.89 25.40
C GLY A 51 -15.10 -21.00 26.33
N SER A 52 -14.86 -22.27 25.98
CA SER A 52 -15.32 -23.44 26.75
C SER A 52 -14.31 -23.98 27.76
N LEU A 53 -13.03 -24.05 27.38
CA LEU A 53 -11.97 -24.61 28.23
C LEU A 53 -11.37 -23.56 29.17
N GLY A 54 -11.43 -22.27 28.79
CA GLY A 54 -10.85 -21.17 29.54
C GLY A 54 -9.32 -21.26 29.70
N GLY A 55 -8.75 -20.21 30.28
CA GLY A 55 -7.32 -20.13 30.59
C GLY A 55 -6.41 -19.85 29.39
N GLY A 56 -5.22 -19.31 29.71
CA GLY A 56 -4.19 -19.01 28.72
C GLY A 56 -4.50 -17.84 27.80
N SER A 57 -3.78 -17.75 26.68
CA SER A 57 -4.04 -16.78 25.62
C SER A 57 -3.69 -17.35 24.26
N ILE A 58 -4.42 -16.89 23.25
CA ILE A 58 -4.23 -17.25 21.84
C ILE A 58 -4.17 -15.95 21.04
N VAL A 59 -3.08 -15.75 20.32
CA VAL A 59 -2.89 -14.62 19.43
C VAL A 59 -2.68 -15.16 18.03
N MET A 60 -3.59 -14.85 17.12
CA MET A 60 -3.46 -15.16 15.70
C MET A 60 -3.22 -13.87 14.92
N THR A 61 -2.11 -13.79 14.20
CA THR A 61 -1.73 -12.63 13.37
C THR A 61 -1.54 -13.07 11.93
N TRP A 62 -1.87 -12.19 11.00
CA TRP A 62 -1.64 -12.38 9.58
C TRP A 62 -1.40 -11.03 8.90
N ARG A 63 -0.75 -11.04 7.74
CA ARG A 63 -0.77 -9.88 6.84
C ARG A 63 -2.17 -9.77 6.25
N ASP A 64 -2.89 -8.70 6.57
CA ASP A 64 -4.14 -8.38 5.88
C ASP A 64 -3.85 -7.53 4.64
N PRO A 65 -4.03 -8.07 3.41
CA PRO A 65 -3.83 -7.28 2.20
C PRO A 65 -4.88 -6.17 2.05
N ALA A 66 -6.05 -6.27 2.70
CA ALA A 66 -7.10 -5.25 2.64
C ALA A 66 -6.85 -4.06 3.60
N GLU A 67 -5.98 -4.23 4.60
CA GLU A 67 -5.52 -3.14 5.49
C GLU A 67 -4.00 -2.94 5.39
N PRO A 68 -3.50 -2.48 4.22
CA PRO A 68 -2.07 -2.38 4.01
C PRO A 68 -1.52 -1.14 4.72
N CYS A 69 -1.12 -1.30 5.99
CA CYS A 69 -0.35 -0.29 6.71
C CYS A 69 1.08 -0.23 6.16
N GLY A 70 1.58 0.96 5.81
CA GLY A 70 2.97 1.14 5.37
C GLY A 70 3.23 0.98 3.87
N GLN A 71 2.23 1.21 3.01
CA GLN A 71 2.37 1.32 1.54
C GLN A 71 3.25 2.49 1.09
N GLY A 72 3.66 3.37 2.00
CA GLY A 72 4.62 4.44 1.70
C GLY A 72 4.03 5.61 0.92
N ILE A 73 2.73 5.93 1.12
CA ILE A 73 2.06 7.06 0.44
C ILE A 73 2.72 8.42 0.78
N LEU A 74 3.22 8.58 2.01
CA LEU A 74 3.99 9.75 2.41
C LEU A 74 5.31 9.84 1.63
N THR A 75 5.97 8.70 1.44
CA THR A 75 7.20 8.59 0.65
C THR A 75 6.93 8.86 -0.83
N LEU A 76 5.79 8.40 -1.37
CA LEU A 76 5.35 8.75 -2.73
C LEU A 76 5.25 10.26 -2.88
N GLY A 77 4.53 10.91 -1.97
CA GLY A 77 4.37 12.35 -1.99
C GLY A 77 5.70 13.08 -1.87
N LEU A 78 6.63 12.57 -1.03
CA LEU A 78 7.96 13.14 -0.88
C LEU A 78 8.77 13.00 -2.18
N PHE A 79 8.73 11.86 -2.84
CA PHE A 79 9.39 11.65 -4.13
C PHE A 79 8.87 12.62 -5.19
N LEU A 80 7.55 12.73 -5.34
CA LEU A 80 6.94 13.67 -6.27
C LEU A 80 7.32 15.12 -5.93
N SER A 81 7.36 15.47 -4.65
CA SER A 81 7.77 16.80 -4.17
C SER A 81 9.22 17.12 -4.53
N GLN A 82 10.14 16.17 -4.33
CA GLN A 82 11.55 16.34 -4.69
C GLN A 82 11.74 16.45 -6.22
N ILE A 83 10.97 15.69 -7.00
CA ILE A 83 10.93 15.80 -8.47
C ILE A 83 10.48 17.22 -8.88
N GLY A 84 9.36 17.70 -8.33
CA GLY A 84 8.85 19.06 -8.60
C GLY A 84 9.83 20.15 -8.20
N MET A 85 10.45 20.06 -7.02
CA MET A 85 11.47 21.00 -6.56
C MET A 85 12.67 21.05 -7.51
N LYS A 86 13.16 19.88 -7.94
CA LYS A 86 14.29 19.79 -8.87
C LYS A 86 13.93 20.28 -10.28
N ALA A 87 12.64 20.24 -10.64
CA ALA A 87 12.11 20.83 -11.86
C ALA A 87 11.88 22.35 -11.77
N GLY A 88 12.23 22.99 -10.65
CA GLY A 88 12.09 24.42 -10.43
C GLY A 88 10.65 24.87 -10.12
N GLN A 89 9.78 23.94 -9.73
CA GLN A 89 8.41 24.27 -9.33
C GLN A 89 8.34 24.68 -7.86
N ASN A 90 7.33 25.48 -7.53
CA ASN A 90 6.88 25.68 -6.17
C ASN A 90 6.16 24.41 -5.72
N VAL A 91 6.52 23.90 -4.55
CA VAL A 91 6.02 22.63 -4.03
C VAL A 91 5.46 22.81 -2.63
N SER A 92 4.30 22.19 -2.38
CA SER A 92 3.78 21.97 -1.03
C SER A 92 3.51 20.49 -0.83
N TRP A 93 3.94 19.97 0.31
CA TRP A 93 3.75 18.58 0.70
C TRP A 93 3.09 18.58 2.08
N PHE A 94 1.85 18.10 2.14
CA PHE A 94 1.05 18.10 3.36
C PHE A 94 0.58 16.68 3.71
N PRO A 95 1.22 16.03 4.69
CA PRO A 95 0.79 14.73 5.17
C PRO A 95 -0.40 14.91 6.13
N ALA A 96 -1.41 14.07 6.01
CA ALA A 96 -2.48 13.96 7.00
C ALA A 96 -2.62 12.49 7.44
N TYR A 97 -2.78 12.31 8.74
CA TYR A 97 -2.91 11.02 9.39
C TYR A 97 -4.04 11.07 10.41
N GLY A 98 -4.86 10.03 10.41
CA GLY A 98 -5.86 9.81 11.46
C GLY A 98 -5.20 9.64 12.84
N PRO A 99 -5.96 9.87 13.92
CA PRO A 99 -5.48 9.68 15.30
C PRO A 99 -5.21 8.20 15.64
N GLU A 100 -5.56 7.24 14.77
CA GLU A 100 -5.34 5.82 15.02
C GLU A 100 -3.85 5.45 14.87
N MET A 101 -3.22 5.05 15.98
CA MET A 101 -1.80 4.67 16.03
C MET A 101 -1.44 3.42 15.19
N ARG A 102 -2.43 2.69 14.66
CA ARG A 102 -2.29 1.58 13.70
C ARG A 102 -3.55 1.48 12.84
N GLY A 103 -3.39 1.39 11.52
CA GLY A 103 -4.50 1.15 10.59
C GLY A 103 -5.36 2.38 10.25
N GLY A 104 -4.99 3.58 10.71
CA GLY A 104 -5.67 4.81 10.31
C GLY A 104 -5.43 5.17 8.84
N THR A 105 -6.35 5.94 8.26
CA THR A 105 -6.16 6.52 6.93
C THR A 105 -5.01 7.53 6.98
N ALA A 106 -3.95 7.26 6.23
CA ALA A 106 -2.90 8.22 5.94
C ALA A 106 -3.05 8.66 4.49
N ASN A 107 -3.16 9.97 4.28
CA ASN A 107 -3.16 10.57 2.96
C ASN A 107 -2.08 11.66 2.88
N CYS A 108 -1.77 12.07 1.66
CA CYS A 108 -0.77 13.07 1.40
C CYS A 108 -1.24 13.95 0.24
N SER A 109 -1.27 15.25 0.47
CA SER A 109 -1.53 16.23 -0.58
C SER A 109 -0.21 16.78 -1.10
N VAL A 110 -0.06 16.84 -2.43
CA VAL A 110 1.12 17.43 -3.09
C VAL A 110 0.66 18.45 -4.12
N ASN A 111 1.08 19.69 -3.91
CA ASN A 111 0.85 20.77 -4.88
C ASN A 111 2.16 21.05 -5.63
N LEU A 112 2.07 21.09 -6.95
CA LEU A 112 3.15 21.44 -7.87
C LEU A 112 2.69 22.60 -8.74
N ALA A 113 3.34 23.76 -8.63
CA ALA A 113 2.93 24.97 -9.34
C ALA A 113 4.13 25.77 -9.88
N LYS A 114 3.94 26.47 -10.99
CA LYS A 114 4.92 27.44 -11.50
C LYS A 114 4.98 28.68 -10.60
N ASP A 115 3.82 29.14 -10.15
CA ASP A 115 3.67 30.29 -9.26
C ASP A 115 3.63 29.88 -7.79
N ARG A 116 3.67 30.87 -6.90
CA ARG A 116 3.62 30.66 -5.45
C ARG A 116 2.33 29.95 -5.05
N ILE A 117 2.47 28.91 -4.23
CA ILE A 117 1.35 28.18 -3.64
C ILE A 117 0.75 28.99 -2.48
N GLY A 118 -0.54 29.29 -2.57
CA GLY A 118 -1.28 30.04 -1.55
C GLY A 118 -1.76 29.19 -0.37
N THR A 119 -2.06 27.91 -0.60
CA THR A 119 -2.53 26.96 0.43
C THR A 119 -1.96 25.56 0.19
N PRO A 120 -1.56 24.83 1.25
CA PRO A 120 -1.14 23.44 1.14
C PRO A 120 -2.32 22.45 0.98
N LEU A 121 -3.54 22.90 1.26
CA LEU A 121 -4.76 22.07 1.22
C LEU A 121 -5.14 21.76 -0.24
N VAL A 122 -5.58 20.52 -0.49
CA VAL A 122 -6.09 20.07 -1.80
C VAL A 122 -7.49 19.53 -1.62
N ASP A 123 -8.48 20.38 -1.89
CA ASP A 123 -9.90 20.00 -1.81
C ASP A 123 -10.38 19.31 -3.08
N HIS A 124 -9.82 19.68 -4.24
CA HIS A 124 -10.19 19.17 -5.55
C HIS A 124 -8.95 18.74 -6.35
N PRO A 125 -8.44 17.50 -6.14
CA PRO A 125 -7.26 17.04 -6.83
C PRO A 125 -7.51 16.82 -8.33
N ASN A 126 -6.52 17.15 -9.15
CA ASN A 126 -6.46 16.77 -10.57
C ASN A 126 -5.94 15.33 -10.77
N VAL A 127 -5.23 14.80 -9.78
CA VAL A 127 -4.74 13.42 -9.75
C VAL A 127 -4.97 12.82 -8.37
N LEU A 128 -5.62 11.66 -8.31
CA LEU A 128 -5.81 10.88 -7.08
C LEU A 128 -5.10 9.53 -7.20
N VAL A 129 -4.29 9.19 -6.20
CA VAL A 129 -3.67 7.87 -6.07
C VAL A 129 -4.37 7.09 -4.96
N VAL A 130 -4.87 5.91 -5.29
CA VAL A 130 -5.65 5.06 -4.41
C VAL A 130 -4.92 3.73 -4.19
N MET A 131 -4.49 3.50 -2.95
CA MET A 131 -3.76 2.29 -2.54
C MET A 131 -4.51 1.46 -1.49
N ASN A 132 -5.81 1.73 -1.28
CA ASN A 132 -6.72 0.94 -0.45
C ASN A 132 -8.19 1.31 -0.77
N GLN A 133 -9.11 0.41 -0.44
CA GLN A 133 -10.54 0.60 -0.70
C GLN A 133 -11.15 1.82 0.02
N PRO A 134 -10.92 2.06 1.32
CA PRO A 134 -11.52 3.21 2.00
C PRO A 134 -11.15 4.57 1.40
N SER A 135 -9.97 4.69 0.80
CA SER A 135 -9.51 5.91 0.14
C SER A 135 -10.21 6.14 -1.21
N LEU A 136 -10.61 5.07 -1.91
CA LEU A 136 -11.47 5.20 -3.08
C LEU A 136 -12.82 5.79 -2.66
N ASP A 137 -13.45 5.14 -1.70
CA ASP A 137 -14.79 5.49 -1.22
C ASP A 137 -14.85 6.91 -0.64
N ALA A 138 -13.77 7.36 0.00
CA ALA A 138 -13.69 8.66 0.65
C ALA A 138 -13.43 9.82 -0.33
N PHE A 139 -12.48 9.65 -1.27
CA PHE A 139 -11.88 10.78 -2.01
C PHE A 139 -12.21 10.82 -3.50
N GLU A 140 -12.76 9.76 -4.09
CA GLU A 140 -13.03 9.73 -5.54
C GLU A 140 -13.92 10.90 -5.98
N LYS A 141 -14.96 11.20 -5.20
CA LYS A 141 -15.92 12.28 -5.48
C LYS A 141 -15.31 13.68 -5.52
N ASP A 142 -14.15 13.87 -4.89
CA ASP A 142 -13.52 15.18 -4.75
C ASP A 142 -12.61 15.49 -5.95
N VAL A 143 -12.20 14.47 -6.71
CA VAL A 143 -11.41 14.61 -7.94
C VAL A 143 -12.18 15.46 -8.94
N VAL A 144 -11.52 16.40 -9.62
CA VAL A 144 -12.14 17.21 -10.67
C VAL A 144 -12.58 16.35 -11.86
N ASP A 145 -13.61 16.78 -12.59
CA ASP A 145 -14.04 16.10 -13.82
C ASP A 145 -12.92 16.12 -14.87
N GLY A 146 -12.69 14.97 -15.51
CA GLY A 146 -11.54 14.75 -16.39
C GLY A 146 -10.20 14.60 -15.65
N GLY A 147 -10.20 14.61 -14.32
CA GLY A 147 -9.03 14.29 -13.51
C GLY A 147 -8.61 12.82 -13.65
N THR A 148 -7.37 12.53 -13.25
CA THR A 148 -6.81 11.16 -13.33
C THR A 148 -6.91 10.47 -11.98
N ILE A 149 -7.35 9.21 -11.97
CA ILE A 149 -7.33 8.37 -10.78
C ILE A 149 -6.50 7.12 -11.05
N ILE A 150 -5.54 6.82 -10.17
CA ILE A 150 -4.64 5.68 -10.27
C ILE A 150 -4.96 4.72 -9.14
N VAL A 151 -5.36 3.49 -9.46
CA VAL A 151 -5.90 2.52 -8.50
C VAL A 151 -5.04 1.27 -8.46
N ASP A 152 -4.57 0.90 -7.26
CA ASP A 152 -3.90 -0.38 -7.02
C ASP A 152 -4.92 -1.54 -6.96
N THR A 153 -5.13 -2.18 -8.10
CA THR A 153 -6.09 -3.30 -8.26
C THR A 153 -5.75 -4.55 -7.44
N THR A 154 -4.53 -4.66 -6.91
CA THR A 154 -4.17 -5.77 -6.02
C THR A 154 -4.90 -5.68 -4.67
N VAL A 155 -5.26 -4.46 -4.22
CA VAL A 155 -5.82 -4.19 -2.88
C VAL A 155 -7.14 -3.43 -2.91
N VAL A 156 -7.57 -2.93 -4.07
CA VAL A 156 -8.82 -2.20 -4.28
C VAL A 156 -9.72 -3.03 -5.19
N GLU A 157 -10.91 -3.40 -4.70
CA GLU A 157 -11.90 -4.17 -5.47
C GLU A 157 -12.95 -3.26 -6.14
N GLY A 158 -13.13 -2.04 -5.62
CA GLY A 158 -14.06 -1.05 -6.15
C GLY A 158 -13.65 -0.52 -7.53
N LYS A 159 -14.65 -0.01 -8.26
CA LYS A 159 -14.45 0.55 -9.60
C LYS A 159 -14.67 2.06 -9.56
N ALA A 160 -13.68 2.80 -10.01
CA ALA A 160 -13.80 4.24 -10.20
C ALA A 160 -14.70 4.60 -11.40
N ASP A 161 -15.32 5.77 -11.35
CA ASP A 161 -16.20 6.31 -12.38
C ASP A 161 -15.44 6.70 -13.66
N ARG A 162 -15.30 5.73 -14.57
CA ARG A 162 -14.72 5.93 -15.91
C ARG A 162 -15.51 6.90 -16.80
N GLY A 163 -16.77 7.22 -16.46
CA GLY A 163 -17.57 8.20 -17.20
C GLY A 163 -17.14 9.63 -16.91
N ARG A 164 -16.53 9.86 -15.75
CA ARG A 164 -16.12 11.18 -15.25
C ARG A 164 -14.61 11.35 -15.17
N LEU A 165 -13.87 10.27 -14.94
CA LEU A 165 -12.43 10.28 -14.65
C LEU A 165 -11.60 9.49 -15.67
N ASN A 166 -10.35 9.91 -15.82
CA ASN A 166 -9.32 9.13 -16.50
C ASN A 166 -8.79 8.05 -15.53
N VAL A 167 -9.30 6.83 -15.63
CA VAL A 167 -8.98 5.74 -14.71
C VAL A 167 -7.78 4.93 -15.18
N VAL A 168 -6.75 4.85 -14.34
CA VAL A 168 -5.56 4.02 -14.53
C VAL A 168 -5.56 2.93 -13.46
N GLU A 169 -5.85 1.71 -13.88
CA GLU A 169 -5.80 0.52 -13.03
C GLU A 169 -4.43 -0.15 -13.17
N ILE A 170 -3.77 -0.46 -12.05
CA ILE A 170 -2.47 -1.11 -12.04
C ILE A 170 -2.38 -2.09 -10.86
N PRO A 171 -1.87 -3.33 -11.02
CA PRO A 171 -1.63 -4.25 -9.91
C PRO A 171 -0.30 -3.91 -9.23
N ALA A 172 -0.23 -2.73 -8.61
CA ALA A 172 1.04 -2.14 -8.16
C ALA A 172 1.69 -2.95 -7.03
N SER A 173 0.90 -3.46 -6.10
CA SER A 173 1.42 -4.30 -5.01
C SER A 173 1.96 -5.64 -5.51
N ASP A 174 1.32 -6.26 -6.52
CA ASP A 174 1.82 -7.50 -7.11
C ASP A 174 3.12 -7.27 -7.90
N ILE A 175 3.19 -6.21 -8.71
CA ILE A 175 4.41 -5.82 -9.42
C ILE A 175 5.55 -5.56 -8.43
N ALA A 176 5.27 -4.90 -7.30
CA ALA A 176 6.27 -4.65 -6.28
C ALA A 176 6.76 -5.93 -5.59
N ASP A 177 5.86 -6.88 -5.32
CA ASP A 177 6.22 -8.19 -4.79
C ASP A 177 7.09 -8.99 -5.78
N GLU A 178 6.86 -8.89 -7.09
CA GLU A 178 7.74 -9.47 -8.12
C GLU A 178 9.14 -8.84 -8.18
N VAL A 179 9.23 -7.52 -8.02
CA VAL A 179 10.51 -6.78 -7.98
C VAL A 179 11.30 -7.10 -6.70
N GLY A 180 10.63 -7.58 -5.66
CA GLY A 180 11.24 -8.19 -4.48
C GLY A 180 10.62 -7.78 -3.15
N THR A 181 9.78 -6.75 -3.11
CA THR A 181 9.06 -6.37 -1.89
C THR A 181 7.85 -5.47 -2.18
N ALA A 182 6.69 -5.79 -1.62
CA ALA A 182 5.53 -4.89 -1.62
C ALA A 182 5.81 -3.46 -1.10
N LYS A 183 6.91 -3.23 -0.37
CA LYS A 183 7.28 -1.90 0.12
C LYS A 183 7.63 -0.89 -0.98
N VAL A 184 7.89 -1.35 -2.22
CA VAL A 184 8.14 -0.46 -3.37
C VAL A 184 6.91 -0.24 -4.25
N ALA A 185 5.71 -0.66 -3.81
CA ALA A 185 4.46 -0.42 -4.54
C ALA A 185 4.20 1.07 -4.80
N ASN A 186 4.56 1.94 -3.86
CA ASN A 186 4.54 3.38 -4.08
C ASN A 186 5.38 3.84 -5.27
N VAL A 187 6.54 3.23 -5.52
CA VAL A 187 7.41 3.60 -6.65
C VAL A 187 6.88 3.05 -7.98
N VAL A 188 6.24 1.89 -7.97
CA VAL A 188 5.47 1.40 -9.12
C VAL A 188 4.37 2.41 -9.48
N VAL A 189 3.59 2.85 -8.48
CA VAL A 189 2.54 3.86 -8.69
C VAL A 189 3.12 5.20 -9.14
N LEU A 190 4.30 5.61 -8.65
CA LEU A 190 4.98 6.81 -9.14
C LEU A 190 5.29 6.72 -10.64
N GLY A 191 5.78 5.56 -11.10
CA GLY A 191 6.01 5.33 -12.54
C GLY A 191 4.71 5.42 -13.35
N ALA A 192 3.64 4.81 -12.85
CA ALA A 192 2.32 4.88 -13.47
C ALA A 192 1.78 6.32 -13.53
N LEU A 193 1.97 7.10 -12.46
CA LEU A 193 1.58 8.51 -12.39
C LEU A 193 2.31 9.35 -13.43
N VAL A 194 3.63 9.18 -13.56
CA VAL A 194 4.43 9.90 -14.55
C VAL A 194 3.99 9.54 -15.97
N ALA A 195 3.72 8.25 -16.24
CA ALA A 195 3.22 7.80 -17.54
C ALA A 195 1.82 8.34 -17.88
N ALA A 196 0.92 8.40 -16.90
CA ALA A 196 -0.47 8.80 -17.10
C ALA A 196 -0.66 10.31 -17.23
N THR A 197 0.24 11.11 -16.64
CA THR A 197 0.09 12.57 -16.56
C THR A 197 1.03 13.32 -17.50
N ASP A 198 2.07 12.66 -18.02
CA ASP A 198 3.15 13.30 -18.79
C ASP A 198 3.79 14.50 -18.06
N ALA A 199 3.65 14.58 -16.72
CA ALA A 199 4.07 15.74 -15.94
C ALA A 199 5.60 15.93 -15.93
N PHE A 200 6.34 14.83 -16.08
CA PHE A 200 7.81 14.80 -16.09
C PHE A 200 8.30 13.71 -17.06
N THR A 201 9.54 13.82 -17.53
CA THR A 201 10.16 12.73 -18.29
C THR A 201 10.61 11.61 -17.36
N PRO A 202 10.53 10.33 -17.78
CA PRO A 202 10.94 9.22 -16.93
C PRO A 202 12.42 9.30 -16.53
N GLU A 203 13.30 9.75 -17.44
CA GLU A 203 14.73 9.92 -17.16
C GLU A 203 14.97 10.95 -16.04
N PHE A 204 14.25 12.07 -16.09
CA PHE A 204 14.36 13.12 -15.06
C PHE A 204 13.90 12.61 -13.69
N CYS A 205 12.82 11.83 -13.67
CA CYS A 205 12.33 11.19 -12.45
C CYS A 205 13.34 10.18 -11.90
N GLU A 206 13.87 9.29 -12.73
CA GLU A 206 14.89 8.31 -12.32
C GLU A 206 16.15 8.98 -11.75
N ASP A 207 16.69 9.98 -12.44
CA ASP A 207 17.88 10.72 -11.97
C ASP A 207 17.63 11.41 -10.63
N THR A 208 16.42 11.90 -10.42
CA THR A 208 16.02 12.52 -9.15
C THR A 208 15.88 11.48 -8.05
N LEU A 209 15.23 10.35 -8.33
CA LEU A 209 15.09 9.24 -7.39
C LEU A 209 16.46 8.68 -6.98
N ARG A 210 17.39 8.50 -7.93
CA ARG A 210 18.77 8.07 -7.64
C ARG A 210 19.50 9.02 -6.70
N ALA A 211 19.25 10.33 -6.82
CA ALA A 211 19.88 11.35 -5.98
C ALA A 211 19.31 11.39 -4.54
N ILE A 212 18.01 11.13 -4.38
CA ILE A 212 17.33 11.25 -3.07
C ILE A 212 17.30 9.95 -2.27
N ILE A 213 17.38 8.78 -2.92
CA ILE A 213 17.42 7.48 -2.24
C ILE A 213 18.79 7.29 -1.58
N LYS A 214 18.84 7.46 -0.25
CA LYS A 214 20.09 7.40 0.53
C LYS A 214 20.74 6.01 0.53
N LYS A 215 19.94 4.95 0.57
CA LYS A 215 20.45 3.58 0.69
C LYS A 215 20.74 3.02 -0.69
N LYS A 216 22.02 2.99 -1.07
CA LYS A 216 22.48 2.52 -2.39
C LYS A 216 21.93 1.15 -2.80
N SER A 217 21.81 0.22 -1.85
CA SER A 217 21.28 -1.13 -2.13
C SER A 217 19.78 -1.17 -2.48
N LEU A 218 19.04 -0.06 -2.30
CA LEU A 218 17.64 0.04 -2.71
C LEU A 218 17.48 0.73 -4.06
N ILE A 219 18.52 1.37 -4.60
CA ILE A 219 18.38 2.21 -5.81
C ILE A 219 17.90 1.35 -6.98
N ASP A 220 18.61 0.28 -7.33
CA ASP A 220 18.29 -0.51 -8.53
C ASP A 220 16.89 -1.14 -8.44
N MET A 221 16.50 -1.60 -7.25
CA MET A 221 15.15 -2.12 -6.99
C MET A 221 14.07 -1.06 -7.20
N ASN A 222 14.28 0.18 -6.72
CA ASN A 222 13.31 1.27 -6.92
C ASN A 222 13.26 1.70 -8.39
N MET A 223 14.39 1.66 -9.11
CA MET A 223 14.43 2.02 -10.53
C MET A 223 13.70 0.99 -11.38
N GLU A 224 13.87 -0.30 -11.07
CA GLU A 224 13.09 -1.35 -11.71
C GLU A 224 11.60 -1.20 -11.41
N ALA A 225 11.23 -0.96 -10.14
CA ALA A 225 9.83 -0.72 -9.77
C ALA A 225 9.21 0.46 -10.53
N PHE A 226 9.93 1.59 -10.62
CA PHE A 226 9.49 2.77 -11.34
C PHE A 226 9.25 2.46 -12.82
N ARG A 227 10.21 1.81 -13.49
CA ARG A 227 10.11 1.45 -14.91
C ARG A 227 8.96 0.50 -15.17
N ARG A 228 8.79 -0.53 -14.34
CA ARG A 228 7.68 -1.49 -14.45
C ARG A 228 6.32 -0.80 -14.35
N GLY A 229 6.19 0.17 -13.45
CA GLY A 229 4.97 0.98 -13.33
C GLY A 229 4.71 1.88 -14.54
N TYR A 230 5.75 2.57 -15.02
CA TYR A 230 5.67 3.43 -16.19
C TYR A 230 5.30 2.65 -17.46
N ASP A 231 6.00 1.54 -17.71
CA ASP A 231 5.79 0.66 -18.84
C ASP A 231 4.40 0.02 -18.84
N TYR A 232 3.88 -0.34 -17.66
CA TYR A 232 2.55 -0.93 -17.54
C TYR A 232 1.48 -0.01 -18.12
N VAL A 233 1.54 1.29 -17.81
CA VAL A 233 0.59 2.29 -18.32
C VAL A 233 0.83 2.59 -19.81
N ARG A 234 2.08 2.68 -20.27
CA ARG A 234 2.37 2.98 -21.69
C ARG A 234 2.06 1.85 -22.67
N LYS A 235 2.00 0.60 -22.18
CA LYS A 235 1.70 -0.59 -23.00
C LYS A 235 0.22 -0.99 -22.96
N SER A 236 -0.57 -0.38 -22.06
CA SER A 236 -2.01 -0.62 -21.90
C SER A 236 -2.82 0.31 -22.79
#